data_AF-A0A2V2VYX5-F1
#
_entry.id   AF-A0A2V2VYX5-F1
#
_cell.length_a   1.000
_cell.length_b   1.000
_cell.length_c   1.000
_cell.angle_alpha   90.00
_cell.angle_beta   90.00
_cell.angle_gamma   90.00
#
_symmetry.space_group_name_H-M   'P 1'
#
loop_
_entity.id
_entity.type
_entity.pdbx_description
1 polymer ?
#
loop_
_entity_poly.entity_id
_entity_poly.type
_entity_poly.pdbx_seq_one_letter_code
_entity_poly.pdbx_strand_id
1 'polypeptide(L)'
;MDLFLSVSPTDDRPLVPPQLSYLTEHVLTPFYDLVVLYYPASWTPNKVTLFGIFMTLLSSLLLLTGMPPTTLFEPPYATIRPASFLGEDSKWQDFFGPTPLHPTTLRPLWSSIFPSGNWLLFTCGILNSIYCIADNTDGRLARRLKKSSCIGEYLDHGLDCVTSLLSTCVALSVFGISFSNISLAVVTVAIATVFSHTLNYEKHIFIWGNRFVSVDEAMIFFCFVHWIPLLFPGLASAKVSPALLYAVLPETWAHALLPLRYVEAIMVIYWASQVYVILDIASKTGK
;
A
#
# COMPACT_ATOMS: atom_id res chain seq x y z
N MET A 1 28.50 11.08 15.30
CA MET A 1 29.30 10.03 14.65
C MET A 1 29.04 8.65 15.27
N ASP A 2 28.11 8.54 16.22
CA ASP A 2 27.70 7.27 16.87
C ASP A 2 26.40 6.66 16.30
N LEU A 3 25.83 7.24 15.24
CA LEU A 3 24.67 6.66 14.53
C LEU A 3 25.05 5.44 13.65
N PHE A 4 26.35 5.15 13.51
CA PHE A 4 26.88 4.12 12.61
C PHE A 4 27.56 2.94 13.34
N LEU A 5 27.54 2.95 14.67
CA LEU A 5 28.08 1.88 15.51
C LEU A 5 26.98 1.33 16.43
N SER A 6 25.85 0.92 15.84
CA SER A 6 24.92 0.02 16.52
C SER A 6 25.60 -1.34 16.62
N VAL A 7 26.37 -1.54 17.69
CA VAL A 7 26.72 -2.89 18.15
C VAL A 7 25.38 -3.59 18.37
N SER A 8 25.12 -4.65 17.60
CA SER A 8 23.95 -5.50 17.83
C SER A 8 23.97 -5.89 19.31
N PRO A 9 22.90 -5.60 20.08
CA PRO A 9 22.88 -5.98 21.49
C PRO A 9 23.15 -7.50 21.54
N THR A 10 24.10 -7.92 22.38
CA THR A 10 24.28 -9.33 22.71
C THR A 10 23.07 -9.73 23.53
N ASP A 11 21.99 -10.06 22.84
CA ASP A 11 20.69 -10.14 23.43
C ASP A 11 20.26 -11.61 23.57
N ASP A 12 20.35 -12.10 24.80
CA ASP A 12 19.85 -13.43 25.19
C ASP A 12 18.30 -13.46 25.30
N ARG A 13 17.60 -12.39 24.89
CA ARG A 13 16.13 -12.35 24.85
C ARG A 13 15.59 -13.34 23.79
N PRO A 14 14.48 -14.04 24.07
CA PRO A 14 13.93 -15.02 23.14
C PRO A 14 13.47 -14.33 21.85
N LEU A 15 14.10 -14.70 20.73
CA LEU A 15 13.63 -14.37 19.38
C LEU A 15 12.24 -14.98 19.18
N VAL A 16 11.20 -14.14 19.21
CA VAL A 16 9.87 -14.54 18.77
C VAL A 16 9.83 -14.37 17.25
N PRO A 17 9.81 -15.47 16.46
CA PRO A 17 9.79 -15.34 15.02
C PRO A 17 8.50 -14.64 14.57
N PRO A 18 8.55 -13.78 13.53
CA PRO A 18 7.37 -13.14 13.01
C PRO A 18 6.37 -14.21 12.53
N GLN A 19 5.12 -14.05 12.95
CA GLN A 19 4.06 -14.97 12.56
C GLN A 19 3.62 -14.68 11.12
N LEU A 20 4.02 -15.53 10.18
CA LEU A 20 3.66 -15.40 8.75
C LEU A 20 2.16 -15.57 8.53
N SER A 21 1.61 -14.99 7.46
CA SER A 21 0.24 -15.32 7.03
C SER A 21 0.18 -16.70 6.37
N TYR A 22 -1.02 -17.28 6.27
CA TYR A 22 -1.20 -18.56 5.56
C TYR A 22 -0.80 -18.48 4.09
N LEU A 23 -1.08 -17.35 3.43
CA LEU A 23 -0.71 -17.14 2.03
C LEU A 23 0.81 -17.06 1.88
N THR A 24 1.47 -16.33 2.77
CA THR A 24 2.94 -16.20 2.74
C THR A 24 3.62 -17.53 3.02
N GLU A 25 3.14 -18.26 4.01
CA GLU A 25 3.70 -19.54 4.44
C GLU A 25 3.60 -20.60 3.32
N HIS A 26 2.43 -20.71 2.68
CA HIS A 26 2.16 -21.82 1.76
C HIS A 26 2.31 -21.49 0.27
N VAL A 27 2.21 -20.21 -0.13
CA VAL A 27 2.20 -19.81 -1.55
C VAL A 27 3.36 -18.88 -1.88
N LEU A 28 3.49 -17.76 -1.16
CA LEU A 28 4.44 -16.71 -1.56
C LEU A 28 5.88 -17.09 -1.26
N THR A 29 6.14 -17.73 -0.11
CA THR A 29 7.50 -18.17 0.24
C THR A 29 8.09 -19.12 -0.79
N PRO A 30 7.41 -20.23 -1.17
CA PRO A 30 7.88 -21.09 -2.26
C PRO A 30 8.09 -20.35 -3.59
N PHE A 31 7.20 -19.41 -3.92
CA PHE A 31 7.31 -18.61 -5.14
C PHE A 31 8.56 -17.72 -5.14
N TYR A 32 8.77 -16.93 -4.09
CA TYR A 32 9.91 -16.02 -4.01
C TYR A 32 11.24 -16.77 -3.87
N ASP A 33 11.27 -17.91 -3.19
CA ASP A 33 12.46 -18.77 -3.12
C ASP A 33 12.84 -19.30 -4.51
N LEU A 34 11.86 -19.60 -5.37
CA LEU A 34 12.09 -19.95 -6.77
C LEU A 34 12.62 -18.74 -7.57
N VAL A 35 12.00 -17.56 -7.44
CA VAL A 35 12.42 -16.33 -8.15
C VAL A 35 13.88 -15.98 -7.86
N VAL A 36 14.32 -16.15 -6.61
CA VAL A 36 15.70 -15.88 -6.16
C VAL A 36 16.74 -16.69 -6.95
N LEU A 37 16.37 -17.84 -7.53
CA LEU A 37 17.26 -18.67 -8.34
C LEU A 37 17.56 -18.06 -9.71
N TYR A 38 16.69 -17.18 -10.21
CA TYR A 38 16.82 -16.58 -11.55
C TYR A 38 17.60 -15.26 -11.56
N TYR A 39 17.97 -14.71 -10.39
CA TYR A 39 18.82 -13.51 -10.36
C TYR A 39 20.20 -13.78 -10.96
N PRO A 40 20.72 -12.89 -11.83
CA PRO A 40 22.08 -13.03 -12.35
C PRO A 40 23.12 -12.95 -11.25
N ALA A 41 24.25 -13.65 -11.42
CA ALA A 41 25.32 -13.69 -10.42
C ALA A 41 25.95 -12.32 -10.09
N SER A 42 25.78 -11.32 -10.96
CA SER A 42 26.26 -9.94 -10.76
C SER A 42 25.38 -9.10 -9.82
N TRP A 43 24.18 -9.59 -9.49
CA TRP A 43 23.22 -8.91 -8.63
C TRP A 43 23.51 -9.23 -7.17
N THR A 44 23.67 -8.17 -6.38
CA THR A 44 23.83 -8.24 -4.93
C THR A 44 22.51 -7.85 -4.26
N PRO A 45 22.21 -8.30 -3.03
CA PRO A 45 20.95 -8.00 -2.35
C PRO A 45 20.59 -6.51 -2.36
N ASN A 46 21.48 -5.63 -1.90
CA ASN A 46 21.23 -4.19 -1.88
C ASN A 46 20.99 -3.58 -3.28
N LYS A 47 21.49 -4.21 -4.36
CA LYS A 47 21.17 -3.76 -5.73
C LYS A 47 19.73 -4.13 -6.09
N VAL A 48 19.25 -5.29 -5.65
CA VAL A 48 17.84 -5.70 -5.81
C VAL A 48 16.94 -4.71 -5.09
N THR A 49 17.23 -4.41 -3.82
CA THR A 49 16.49 -3.40 -3.03
C THR A 49 16.44 -2.06 -3.75
N LEU A 50 17.60 -1.47 -4.10
CA LEU A 50 17.67 -0.16 -4.75
C LEU A 50 16.99 -0.15 -6.13
N PHE A 51 17.07 -1.25 -6.87
CA PHE A 51 16.39 -1.39 -8.16
C PHE A 51 14.86 -1.43 -7.98
N GLY A 52 14.35 -2.20 -7.02
CA GLY A 52 12.93 -2.23 -6.68
C GLY A 52 12.42 -0.83 -6.33
N ILE A 53 13.13 -0.14 -5.44
CA ILE A 53 12.80 1.23 -5.03
C ILE A 53 12.79 2.20 -6.20
N PHE A 54 13.78 2.12 -7.08
CA PHE A 54 13.80 2.91 -8.30
C PHE A 54 12.55 2.67 -9.16
N MET A 55 12.10 1.42 -9.28
CA MET A 55 10.91 1.07 -10.08
C MET A 55 9.62 1.61 -9.51
N THR A 56 9.38 1.53 -8.18
CA THR A 56 8.17 2.14 -7.57
C THR A 56 8.21 3.67 -7.62
N LEU A 57 9.37 4.30 -7.43
CA LEU A 57 9.53 5.75 -7.59
C LEU A 57 9.26 6.19 -9.04
N LEU A 58 9.78 5.45 -10.01
CA LEU A 58 9.51 5.70 -11.42
C LEU A 58 8.02 5.52 -11.74
N SER A 59 7.38 4.46 -11.24
CA SER A 59 5.93 4.24 -11.37
C SER A 59 5.13 5.42 -10.84
N SER A 60 5.46 5.88 -9.64
CA SER A 60 4.78 6.99 -8.98
C SER A 60 4.97 8.31 -9.74
N LEU A 61 6.18 8.56 -10.25
CA LEU A 61 6.47 9.73 -11.07
C LEU A 61 5.73 9.69 -12.41
N LEU A 62 5.71 8.53 -13.08
CA LEU A 62 4.96 8.34 -14.31
C LEU A 62 3.47 8.60 -14.09
N LEU A 63 2.88 8.06 -13.03
CA LEU A 63 1.49 8.32 -12.69
C LEU A 63 1.24 9.83 -12.48
N LEU A 64 2.15 10.52 -11.79
CA LEU A 64 2.07 11.97 -11.60
C LEU A 64 2.14 12.76 -12.92
N THR A 65 2.94 12.30 -13.90
CA THR A 65 2.96 12.91 -15.25
C THR A 65 1.65 12.72 -16.02
N GLY A 66 0.77 11.81 -15.57
CA GLY A 66 -0.58 11.63 -16.08
C GLY A 66 -1.60 12.64 -15.53
N MET A 67 -1.22 13.47 -14.56
CA MET A 67 -2.14 14.44 -13.96
C MET A 67 -2.41 15.63 -14.89
N PRO A 68 -3.66 15.94 -15.25
CA PRO A 68 -3.97 17.11 -16.07
C PRO A 68 -3.53 18.43 -15.38
N PRO A 69 -3.02 19.42 -16.13
CA PRO A 69 -2.58 20.70 -15.54
C PRO A 69 -3.74 21.55 -15.00
N THR A 70 -4.97 21.29 -15.45
CA THR A 70 -6.19 22.00 -15.02
C THR A 70 -6.86 21.35 -13.83
N THR A 71 -6.20 20.40 -13.15
CA THR A 71 -6.86 19.62 -12.11
C THR A 71 -7.01 20.40 -10.81
N LEU A 72 -8.19 20.31 -10.21
CA LEU A 72 -8.49 20.81 -8.87
C LEU A 72 -8.64 19.61 -7.93
N PHE A 73 -8.18 19.77 -6.68
CA PHE A 73 -8.43 18.77 -5.66
C PHE A 73 -9.84 18.93 -5.12
N GLU A 74 -10.63 17.86 -5.22
CA GLU A 74 -12.02 17.90 -4.80
C GLU A 74 -12.28 16.83 -3.72
N PRO A 75 -13.05 17.13 -2.64
CA PRO A 75 -13.55 18.45 -2.29
C PRO A 75 -12.42 19.44 -1.94
N PRO A 76 -12.63 20.75 -2.13
CA PRO A 76 -11.62 21.79 -1.87
C PRO A 76 -11.42 22.09 -0.37
N TYR A 77 -11.88 21.19 0.50
CA TYR A 77 -11.84 21.34 1.95
C TYR A 77 -11.56 19.99 2.62
N ALA A 78 -11.02 20.02 3.83
CA ALA A 78 -10.74 18.82 4.59
C ALA A 78 -12.04 18.10 5.00
N THR A 79 -12.14 16.82 4.68
CA THR A 79 -13.26 15.96 5.09
C THR A 79 -12.79 14.56 5.44
N ILE A 80 -13.48 13.94 6.39
CA ILE A 80 -13.35 12.50 6.72
C ILE A 80 -14.52 11.71 6.13
N ARG A 81 -15.62 12.41 5.76
CA ARG A 81 -16.82 11.75 5.23
C ARG A 81 -16.51 11.17 3.85
N PRO A 82 -17.00 9.96 3.53
CA PRO A 82 -16.95 9.44 2.17
C PRO A 82 -17.58 10.43 1.18
N ALA A 83 -17.05 10.48 -0.03
CA ALA A 83 -17.48 11.45 -1.03
C ALA A 83 -18.94 11.23 -1.44
N SER A 84 -19.43 9.99 -1.40
CA SER A 84 -20.85 9.64 -1.62
C SER A 84 -21.85 10.32 -0.70
N PHE A 85 -21.41 10.86 0.45
CA PHE A 85 -22.27 11.55 1.41
C PHE A 85 -22.10 13.07 1.41
N LEU A 86 -21.29 13.61 0.50
CA LEU A 86 -21.22 15.06 0.26
C LEU A 86 -22.43 15.40 -0.64
N GLY A 87 -23.14 16.50 -0.40
CA GLY A 87 -24.41 16.82 -1.10
C GLY A 87 -24.23 17.26 -2.57
N GLU A 88 -25.34 17.28 -3.34
CA GLU A 88 -25.40 17.57 -4.80
C GLU A 88 -24.79 18.91 -5.25
N ASP A 89 -24.52 19.86 -4.34
CA ASP A 89 -23.93 21.18 -4.65
C ASP A 89 -22.45 21.12 -5.10
N SER A 90 -21.88 19.92 -5.18
CA SER A 90 -20.46 19.76 -5.47
C SER A 90 -20.20 19.40 -6.93
N LYS A 91 -19.69 20.37 -7.70
CA LYS A 91 -19.24 20.20 -9.10
C LYS A 91 -18.26 19.03 -9.33
N TRP A 92 -17.71 18.48 -8.27
CA TRP A 92 -16.85 17.29 -8.24
C TRP A 92 -17.56 15.97 -8.50
N GLN A 93 -18.86 15.89 -8.22
CA GLN A 93 -19.59 14.61 -8.16
C GLN A 93 -19.87 14.03 -9.56
N ASP A 94 -19.97 14.89 -10.56
CA ASP A 94 -20.19 14.50 -11.95
C ASP A 94 -18.91 13.94 -12.60
N PHE A 95 -17.75 14.05 -11.93
CA PHE A 95 -16.50 13.45 -12.37
C PHE A 95 -16.24 12.14 -11.63
N PHE A 96 -15.82 11.12 -12.38
CA PHE A 96 -15.64 9.73 -11.90
C PHE A 96 -14.56 9.54 -10.81
N GLY A 97 -14.05 10.59 -10.17
CA GLY A 97 -13.25 10.46 -8.96
C GLY A 97 -12.78 11.84 -8.44
N PRO A 98 -12.79 12.07 -7.11
CA PRO A 98 -12.33 13.31 -6.47
C PRO A 98 -10.83 13.65 -6.68
N THR A 99 -10.03 12.68 -7.12
CA THR A 99 -8.58 12.81 -7.18
C THR A 99 -8.07 13.02 -8.61
N PRO A 100 -7.05 13.87 -8.79
CA PRO A 100 -6.44 14.13 -10.09
C PRO A 100 -5.89 12.90 -10.83
N LEU A 101 -5.52 11.88 -10.08
CA LEU A 101 -4.92 10.65 -10.60
C LEU A 101 -5.95 9.57 -10.91
N HIS A 102 -7.25 9.92 -10.93
CA HIS A 102 -8.28 8.98 -11.29
C HIS A 102 -8.07 8.45 -12.73
N PRO A 103 -8.16 7.12 -12.96
CA PRO A 103 -7.89 6.50 -14.25
C PRO A 103 -8.54 7.15 -15.47
N THR A 104 -9.79 7.61 -15.34
CA THR A 104 -10.54 8.22 -16.45
C THR A 104 -10.11 9.65 -16.76
N THR A 105 -9.41 10.33 -15.85
CA THR A 105 -8.93 11.71 -16.03
C THR A 105 -7.47 11.76 -16.44
N LEU A 106 -6.75 10.63 -16.41
CA LEU A 106 -5.32 10.57 -16.74
C LEU A 106 -5.05 11.03 -18.17
N ARG A 107 -4.16 12.01 -18.29
CA ARG A 107 -3.62 12.55 -19.54
C ARG A 107 -2.09 12.51 -19.47
N PRO A 108 -1.46 11.42 -19.92
CA PRO A 108 0.00 11.27 -19.88
C PRO A 108 0.71 12.42 -20.60
N LEU A 109 1.72 13.01 -19.94
CA LEU A 109 2.55 14.09 -20.51
C LEU A 109 3.22 13.66 -21.82
N TRP A 110 3.75 12.43 -21.87
CA TRP A 110 4.41 11.85 -23.05
C TRP A 110 3.44 10.98 -23.85
N SER A 111 2.51 11.61 -24.56
CA SER A 111 1.50 10.92 -25.37
C SER A 111 2.08 10.04 -26.50
N SER A 112 3.33 10.30 -26.92
CA SER A 112 4.05 9.46 -27.89
C SER A 112 4.47 8.10 -27.32
N ILE A 113 4.73 8.02 -26.01
CA ILE A 113 5.14 6.81 -25.31
C ILE A 113 3.92 6.15 -24.65
N PHE A 114 3.00 6.96 -24.12
CA PHE A 114 1.79 6.52 -23.44
C PHE A 114 0.56 7.10 -24.15
N PRO A 115 0.02 6.42 -25.18
CA PRO A 115 -1.09 6.95 -25.98
C PRO A 115 -2.39 7.18 -25.20
N SER A 116 -2.55 6.55 -24.04
CA SER A 116 -3.72 6.70 -23.18
C SER A 116 -3.36 6.48 -21.71
N GLY A 117 -4.23 6.93 -20.80
CA GLY A 117 -4.13 6.64 -19.37
C GLY A 117 -4.09 5.14 -19.05
N ASN A 118 -4.72 4.30 -19.87
CA ASN A 118 -4.69 2.85 -19.72
C ASN A 118 -3.27 2.28 -19.92
N TRP A 119 -2.55 2.76 -20.93
CA TRP A 119 -1.15 2.36 -21.16
C TRP A 119 -0.25 2.80 -20.01
N LEU A 120 -0.45 4.04 -19.52
CA LEU A 120 0.29 4.55 -18.37
C LEU A 120 0.06 3.68 -17.12
N LEU A 121 -1.20 3.38 -16.78
CA LEU A 121 -1.55 2.51 -15.65
C LEU A 121 -1.03 1.09 -15.83
N PHE A 122 -1.09 0.56 -17.05
CA PHE A 122 -0.54 -0.76 -17.35
C PHE A 122 0.97 -0.81 -17.07
N THR A 123 1.73 0.17 -17.54
CA THR A 123 3.17 0.30 -17.26
C THR A 123 3.44 0.50 -15.77
N CYS A 124 2.67 1.35 -15.08
CA CYS A 124 2.80 1.53 -13.63
C CYS A 124 2.63 0.21 -12.87
N GLY A 125 1.66 -0.62 -13.27
CA GLY A 125 1.47 -1.95 -12.67
C GLY A 125 2.66 -2.88 -12.88
N ILE A 126 3.29 -2.87 -14.07
CA ILE A 126 4.53 -3.66 -14.31
C ILE A 126 5.64 -3.19 -13.39
N LEU A 127 5.88 -1.87 -13.32
CA LEU A 127 6.94 -1.30 -12.50
C LEU A 127 6.73 -1.59 -11.00
N ASN A 128 5.49 -1.48 -10.52
CA ASN A 128 5.19 -1.78 -9.13
C ASN A 128 5.25 -3.29 -8.83
N SER A 129 4.91 -4.15 -9.80
CA SER A 129 5.11 -5.60 -9.69
C SER A 129 6.59 -5.96 -9.55
N ILE A 130 7.46 -5.30 -10.33
CA ILE A 130 8.92 -5.47 -10.22
C ILE A 130 9.41 -5.04 -8.84
N TYR A 131 8.90 -3.92 -8.31
CA TYR A 131 9.19 -3.49 -6.94
C TYR A 131 8.79 -4.56 -5.92
N CYS A 132 7.53 -5.00 -5.90
CA CYS A 132 7.05 -5.98 -4.92
C CYS A 132 7.83 -7.30 -4.98
N ILE A 133 8.25 -7.74 -6.17
CA ILE A 133 9.10 -8.92 -6.32
C ILE A 133 10.51 -8.66 -5.76
N ALA A 134 11.12 -7.52 -6.07
CA ALA A 134 12.46 -7.18 -5.60
C ALA A 134 12.53 -7.10 -4.07
N ASP A 135 11.57 -6.40 -3.47
CA ASP A 135 11.34 -6.25 -2.03
C ASP A 135 11.20 -7.61 -1.31
N ASN A 136 10.43 -8.54 -1.89
CA ASN A 136 10.25 -9.86 -1.28
C ASN A 136 11.42 -10.84 -1.48
N THR A 137 12.41 -10.51 -2.32
CA THR A 137 13.47 -11.43 -2.74
C THR A 137 14.87 -11.00 -2.33
N ASP A 138 15.11 -9.76 -1.95
CA ASP A 138 16.44 -9.25 -1.62
C ASP A 138 17.02 -9.90 -0.34
N GLY A 139 16.25 -10.01 0.74
CA GLY A 139 16.65 -10.68 1.98
C GLY A 139 16.80 -12.18 1.77
N ARG A 140 15.98 -12.79 0.92
CA ARG A 140 16.10 -14.20 0.52
C ARG A 140 17.39 -14.44 -0.27
N LEU A 141 17.69 -13.57 -1.22
CA LEU A 141 18.94 -13.58 -1.97
C LEU A 141 20.14 -13.37 -1.04
N ALA A 142 20.03 -12.49 -0.04
CA ALA A 142 21.08 -12.27 0.95
C ALA A 142 21.37 -13.52 1.76
N ARG A 143 20.33 -14.23 2.25
CA ARG A 143 20.48 -15.51 2.96
C ARG A 143 21.11 -16.58 2.06
N ARG A 144 20.64 -16.71 0.81
CA ARG A 144 21.18 -17.66 -0.16
C ARG A 144 22.66 -17.41 -0.47
N LEU A 145 23.04 -16.16 -0.72
CA LEU A 145 24.42 -15.79 -1.05
C LEU A 145 25.34 -15.69 0.18
N LYS A 146 24.82 -15.90 1.39
CA LYS A 146 25.53 -15.66 2.67
C LYS A 146 26.09 -14.24 2.75
N LYS A 147 25.30 -13.26 2.28
CA LYS A 147 25.60 -11.82 2.24
C LYS A 147 24.62 -10.98 3.06
N SER A 148 23.97 -11.56 4.07
CA SER A 148 23.17 -10.83 5.05
C SER A 148 24.05 -9.85 5.81
N SER A 149 23.58 -8.61 5.98
CA SER A 149 24.33 -7.56 6.68
C SER A 149 23.38 -6.61 7.40
N CYS A 150 23.81 -6.07 8.54
CA CYS A 150 23.03 -5.10 9.32
C CYS A 150 22.67 -3.85 8.51
N ILE A 151 23.58 -3.38 7.65
CA ILE A 151 23.32 -2.24 6.76
C ILE A 151 22.27 -2.56 5.70
N GLY A 152 22.27 -3.79 5.16
CA GLY A 152 21.27 -4.25 4.21
C GLY A 152 19.89 -4.32 4.84
N GLU A 153 19.79 -4.92 6.03
CA GLU A 153 18.54 -5.02 6.78
C GLU A 153 18.00 -3.65 7.22
N TYR A 154 18.87 -2.73 7.65
CA TYR A 154 18.47 -1.35 7.95
C TYR A 154 17.96 -0.61 6.71
N LEU A 155 18.64 -0.78 5.56
CA LEU A 155 18.25 -0.17 4.30
C LEU A 155 16.88 -0.68 3.83
N ASP A 156 16.67 -1.98 3.88
CA ASP A 156 15.43 -2.67 3.52
C ASP A 156 14.26 -2.15 4.36
N HIS A 157 14.32 -2.33 5.68
CA HIS A 157 13.30 -1.84 6.61
C HIS A 157 13.02 -0.34 6.50
N GLY A 158 14.07 0.48 6.34
CA GLY A 158 13.92 1.92 6.21
C GLY A 158 13.21 2.33 4.91
N LEU A 159 13.47 1.61 3.81
CA LEU A 159 12.84 1.86 2.54
C LEU A 159 11.40 1.34 2.51
N ASP A 160 11.11 0.21 3.13
CA ASP A 160 9.74 -0.32 3.32
C ASP A 160 8.83 0.67 4.02
N CYS A 161 9.36 1.38 5.02
CA CYS A 161 8.64 2.46 5.70
C CYS A 161 8.24 3.57 4.72
N VAL A 162 9.12 3.96 3.80
CA VAL A 162 8.85 5.05 2.86
C VAL A 162 7.92 4.57 1.74
N THR A 163 8.16 3.39 1.18
CA THR A 163 7.38 2.85 0.08
C THR A 163 6.00 2.40 0.50
N SER A 164 5.78 1.94 1.72
CA SER A 164 4.44 1.63 2.23
C SER A 164 3.55 2.88 2.28
N LEU A 165 4.09 4.03 2.69
CA LEU A 165 3.39 5.31 2.69
C LEU A 165 3.09 5.78 1.26
N LEU A 166 4.09 5.74 0.37
CA LEU A 166 3.94 6.11 -1.03
C LEU A 166 2.91 5.21 -1.74
N SER A 167 3.02 3.89 -1.57
CA SER A 167 2.13 2.90 -2.18
C SER A 167 0.70 3.07 -1.69
N THR A 168 0.49 3.35 -0.40
CA THR A 168 -0.83 3.67 0.15
C THR A 168 -1.41 4.92 -0.50
N CYS A 169 -0.62 5.98 -0.63
CA CYS A 169 -1.04 7.23 -1.27
C CYS A 169 -1.45 7.00 -2.73
N VAL A 170 -0.61 6.32 -3.50
CA VAL A 170 -0.83 6.03 -4.92
C VAL A 170 -2.02 5.09 -5.12
N ALA A 171 -2.13 4.02 -4.35
CA ALA A 171 -3.22 3.05 -4.43
C ALA A 171 -4.59 3.71 -4.24
N LEU A 172 -4.74 4.53 -3.20
CA LEU A 172 -6.00 5.22 -2.91
C LEU A 172 -6.28 6.34 -3.92
N SER A 173 -5.23 6.97 -4.47
CA SER A 173 -5.37 7.92 -5.58
C SER A 173 -5.92 7.24 -6.84
N VAL A 174 -5.41 6.05 -7.19
CA VAL A 174 -5.90 5.29 -8.35
C VAL A 174 -7.38 4.90 -8.20
N PHE A 175 -7.87 4.72 -6.97
CA PHE A 175 -9.29 4.42 -6.70
C PHE A 175 -10.24 5.61 -6.63
N GLY A 176 -9.76 6.85 -6.79
CA GLY A 176 -10.67 7.97 -6.64
C GLY A 176 -11.05 8.25 -5.18
N ILE A 177 -10.13 8.04 -4.24
CA ILE A 177 -10.33 8.48 -2.85
C ILE A 177 -9.93 9.95 -2.72
N SER A 178 -10.67 10.71 -1.91
CA SER A 178 -10.40 12.14 -1.71
C SER A 178 -9.05 12.36 -1.02
N PHE A 179 -8.40 13.47 -1.31
CA PHE A 179 -7.07 13.79 -0.78
C PHE A 179 -7.01 13.70 0.75
N SER A 180 -7.99 14.25 1.47
CA SER A 180 -8.05 14.19 2.94
C SER A 180 -8.12 12.77 3.49
N ASN A 181 -8.88 11.89 2.82
CA ASN A 181 -9.01 10.49 3.23
C ASN A 181 -7.74 9.69 2.90
N ILE A 182 -7.05 10.04 1.80
CA ILE A 182 -5.71 9.52 1.49
C ILE A 182 -4.72 9.95 2.59
N SER A 183 -4.70 11.23 2.96
CA SER A 183 -3.83 11.73 4.03
C SER A 183 -4.09 11.01 5.36
N LEU A 184 -5.36 10.77 5.72
CA LEU A 184 -5.71 10.03 6.92
C LEU A 184 -5.18 8.58 6.87
N ALA A 185 -5.36 7.89 5.74
CA ALA A 185 -4.84 6.54 5.56
C ALA A 185 -3.31 6.49 5.69
N VAL A 186 -2.59 7.40 5.01
CA VAL A 186 -1.12 7.49 5.08
C VAL A 186 -0.65 7.76 6.51
N VAL A 187 -1.31 8.67 7.25
CA VAL A 187 -0.96 8.94 8.65
C VAL A 187 -1.18 7.72 9.53
N THR A 188 -2.28 6.98 9.34
CA THR A 188 -2.51 5.75 10.11
C THR A 188 -1.47 4.67 9.83
N VAL A 189 -1.05 4.51 8.57
CA VAL A 189 0.07 3.62 8.22
C VAL A 189 1.36 4.10 8.87
N ALA A 190 1.67 5.39 8.81
CA ALA A 190 2.89 5.94 9.41
C ALA A 190 2.95 5.66 10.92
N ILE A 191 1.84 5.83 11.64
CA ILE A 191 1.76 5.53 13.07
C ILE A 191 1.98 4.04 13.33
N ALA A 192 1.30 3.17 12.57
CA ALA A 192 1.45 1.72 12.69
C ALA A 192 2.89 1.26 12.41
N THR A 193 3.51 1.76 11.34
CA THR A 193 4.90 1.51 10.96
C THR A 193 5.86 1.96 12.05
N VAL A 194 5.72 3.18 12.57
CA VAL A 194 6.57 3.70 13.66
C VAL A 194 6.46 2.82 14.90
N PHE A 195 5.24 2.49 15.33
CA PHE A 195 5.07 1.63 16.51
C PHE A 195 5.59 0.20 16.30
N SER A 196 5.38 -0.38 15.13
CA SER A 196 5.86 -1.74 14.83
C SER A 196 7.38 -1.81 14.80
N HIS A 197 8.05 -0.86 14.13
CA HIS A 197 9.51 -0.81 14.09
C HIS A 197 10.13 -0.45 15.44
N THR A 198 9.51 0.44 16.22
CA THR A 198 9.96 0.73 17.59
C THR A 198 9.84 -0.52 18.46
N LEU A 199 8.72 -1.25 18.38
CA LEU A 199 8.53 -2.50 19.13
C LEU A 199 9.55 -3.57 18.73
N ASN A 200 9.86 -3.66 17.43
CA ASN A 200 10.88 -4.57 16.93
C ASN A 200 12.28 -4.19 17.44
N TYR A 201 12.61 -2.90 17.46
CA TYR A 201 13.88 -2.41 17.97
C TYR A 201 14.03 -2.60 19.49
N GLU A 202 12.98 -2.32 20.27
CA GLU A 202 13.04 -2.37 21.74
C GLU A 202 12.87 -3.77 22.31
N LYS A 203 11.96 -4.57 21.74
CA LYS A 203 11.51 -5.86 22.28
C LYS A 203 11.73 -7.05 21.36
N HIS A 204 12.29 -6.87 20.16
CA HIS A 204 12.42 -7.94 19.13
C HIS A 204 11.08 -8.58 18.76
N ILE A 205 10.00 -7.81 18.86
CA ILE A 205 8.65 -8.23 18.48
C ILE A 205 8.23 -7.40 17.28
N PHE A 206 8.08 -8.04 16.12
CA PHE A 206 7.55 -7.41 14.92
C PHE A 206 6.10 -7.85 14.69
N ILE A 207 5.17 -6.89 14.74
CA ILE A 207 3.74 -7.14 14.53
C ILE A 207 3.28 -6.27 13.38
N TRP A 208 2.84 -6.93 12.30
CA TRP A 208 2.27 -6.21 11.17
C TRP A 208 1.19 -7.08 10.51
N GLY A 209 -0.03 -6.94 11.01
CA GLY A 209 -1.20 -7.70 10.56
C GLY A 209 -1.52 -8.92 11.42
N ASN A 210 -2.18 -9.90 10.82
CA ASN A 210 -2.61 -11.15 11.45
C ASN A 210 -2.37 -12.36 10.50
N ARG A 211 -2.82 -13.57 10.88
CA ARG A 211 -2.62 -14.80 10.08
C ARG A 211 -3.28 -14.80 8.69
N PHE A 212 -4.20 -13.87 8.43
CA PHE A 212 -4.93 -13.76 7.16
C PHE A 212 -4.51 -12.55 6.34
N VAL A 213 -4.14 -11.44 6.98
CA VAL A 213 -3.74 -10.19 6.32
C VAL A 213 -2.50 -9.64 7.02
N SER A 214 -1.35 -9.78 6.38
CA SER A 214 -0.04 -9.25 6.77
C SER A 214 0.44 -8.20 5.74
N VAL A 215 1.71 -7.80 5.87
CA VAL A 215 2.40 -6.94 4.90
C VAL A 215 2.45 -7.57 3.51
N ASP A 216 2.54 -8.90 3.41
CA ASP A 216 2.69 -9.58 2.13
C ASP A 216 1.41 -9.49 1.29
N GLU A 217 0.21 -9.63 1.89
CA GLU A 217 -1.05 -9.40 1.19
C GLU A 217 -1.19 -7.94 0.75
N ALA A 218 -0.68 -6.99 1.54
CA ALA A 218 -0.63 -5.59 1.13
C ALA A 218 0.31 -5.39 -0.06
N MET A 219 1.46 -6.08 -0.08
CA MET A 219 2.39 -6.07 -1.23
C MET A 219 1.77 -6.66 -2.49
N ILE A 220 1.01 -7.76 -2.38
CA ILE A 220 0.24 -8.29 -3.51
C ILE A 220 -0.79 -7.27 -4.00
N PHE A 221 -1.51 -6.63 -3.07
CA PHE A 221 -2.45 -5.59 -3.44
C PHE A 221 -1.75 -4.45 -4.19
N PHE A 222 -0.61 -3.95 -3.71
CA PHE A 222 0.17 -2.92 -4.39
C PHE A 222 0.72 -3.38 -5.75
N CYS A 223 1.12 -4.64 -5.89
CA CYS A 223 1.55 -5.24 -7.15
C CYS A 223 0.49 -5.05 -8.24
N PHE A 224 -0.79 -5.29 -7.91
CA PHE A 224 -1.89 -5.28 -8.87
C PHE A 224 -2.73 -3.99 -8.91
N VAL A 225 -2.56 -3.06 -7.96
CA VAL A 225 -3.50 -1.94 -7.76
C VAL A 225 -3.73 -1.10 -9.03
N HIS A 226 -2.69 -0.86 -9.82
CA HIS A 226 -2.77 -0.06 -11.03
C HIS A 226 -3.58 -0.73 -12.15
N TRP A 227 -3.70 -2.08 -12.13
CA TRP A 227 -4.49 -2.82 -13.10
C TRP A 227 -5.94 -3.02 -12.67
N ILE A 228 -6.28 -2.84 -11.39
CA ILE A 228 -7.65 -3.02 -10.90
C ILE A 228 -8.64 -2.12 -11.67
N PRO A 229 -8.39 -0.82 -11.89
CA PRO A 229 -9.30 0.00 -12.68
C PRO A 229 -9.35 -0.35 -14.17
N LEU A 230 -8.32 -0.99 -14.70
CA LEU A 230 -8.32 -1.49 -16.09
C LEU A 230 -9.24 -2.71 -16.22
N LEU A 231 -9.20 -3.60 -15.23
CA LEU A 231 -10.03 -4.80 -15.17
C LEU A 231 -11.47 -4.49 -14.76
N PHE A 232 -11.66 -3.50 -13.90
CA PHE A 232 -12.96 -3.09 -13.35
C PHE A 232 -13.16 -1.57 -13.44
N PRO A 233 -13.39 -1.00 -14.64
CA PRO A 233 -13.51 0.46 -14.81
C PRO A 233 -14.64 1.11 -14.00
N GLY A 234 -15.69 0.35 -13.68
CA GLY A 234 -16.81 0.82 -12.86
C GLY A 234 -16.61 0.69 -11.35
N LEU A 235 -15.52 0.09 -10.87
CA LEU A 235 -15.35 -0.21 -9.43
C LEU A 235 -15.33 1.06 -8.57
N ALA A 236 -14.70 2.13 -9.07
CA ALA A 236 -14.60 3.40 -8.36
C ALA A 236 -15.95 4.11 -8.17
N SER A 237 -16.92 3.85 -9.05
CA SER A 237 -18.27 4.44 -9.00
C SER A 237 -19.35 3.46 -8.51
N ALA A 238 -19.02 2.17 -8.39
CA ALA A 238 -19.96 1.12 -8.00
C ALA A 238 -20.47 1.34 -6.56
N LYS A 239 -21.79 1.52 -6.42
CA LYS A 239 -22.48 1.60 -5.13
C LYS A 239 -22.66 0.21 -4.52
N VAL A 240 -22.62 0.13 -3.19
CA VAL A 240 -22.89 -1.11 -2.47
C VAL A 240 -24.31 -1.57 -2.79
N SER A 241 -24.47 -2.85 -3.15
CA SER A 241 -25.79 -3.41 -3.48
C SER A 241 -26.79 -3.19 -2.33
N PRO A 242 -27.97 -2.62 -2.59
CA PRO A 242 -29.01 -2.46 -1.57
C PRO A 242 -29.36 -3.80 -0.90
N ALA A 243 -29.45 -4.89 -1.67
CA ALA A 243 -29.75 -6.21 -1.14
C ALA A 243 -28.71 -6.67 -0.10
N LEU A 244 -27.43 -6.35 -0.31
CA LEU A 244 -26.38 -6.65 0.64
C LEU A 244 -26.51 -5.80 1.92
N LEU A 245 -26.81 -4.50 1.78
CA LEU A 245 -26.99 -3.61 2.92
C LEU A 245 -28.17 -4.06 3.80
N TYR A 246 -29.33 -4.34 3.21
CA TYR A 246 -30.51 -4.81 3.94
C TYR A 246 -30.38 -6.24 4.48
N ALA A 247 -29.47 -7.06 3.93
CA ALA A 247 -29.21 -8.40 4.46
C ALA A 247 -28.35 -8.40 5.73
N VAL A 248 -27.47 -7.40 5.90
CA VAL A 248 -26.46 -7.37 6.98
C VAL A 248 -26.79 -6.33 8.05
N LEU A 249 -27.50 -5.25 7.71
CA LEU A 249 -27.74 -4.11 8.59
C LEU A 249 -29.24 -3.89 8.86
N PRO A 250 -29.60 -3.31 10.02
CA PRO A 250 -30.96 -2.84 10.28
C PRO A 250 -31.42 -1.83 9.23
N GLU A 251 -32.73 -1.77 8.98
CA GLU A 251 -33.35 -0.97 7.91
C GLU A 251 -32.91 0.51 7.92
N THR A 252 -32.84 1.13 9.10
CA THR A 252 -32.41 2.53 9.26
C THR A 252 -30.98 2.77 8.79
N TRP A 253 -30.06 1.86 9.12
CA TRP A 253 -28.66 1.94 8.72
C TRP A 253 -28.47 1.57 7.25
N ALA A 254 -29.19 0.55 6.77
CA ALA A 254 -29.16 0.15 5.37
C ALA A 254 -29.63 1.29 4.45
N HIS A 255 -30.72 1.97 4.82
CA HIS A 255 -31.20 3.14 4.09
C HIS A 255 -30.20 4.30 4.11
N ALA A 256 -29.59 4.58 5.28
CA ALA A 256 -28.60 5.63 5.42
C ALA A 256 -27.34 5.40 4.55
N LEU A 257 -26.99 4.15 4.26
CA LEU A 257 -25.79 3.77 3.52
C LEU A 257 -26.00 3.51 2.02
N LEU A 258 -27.20 3.71 1.48
CA LEU A 258 -27.49 3.53 0.03
C LEU A 258 -26.56 4.31 -0.92
N PRO A 259 -26.08 5.53 -0.60
CA PRO A 259 -25.13 6.25 -1.45
C PRO A 259 -23.72 5.64 -1.48
N LEU A 260 -23.36 4.82 -0.49
CA LEU A 260 -21.98 4.36 -0.24
C LEU A 260 -21.41 3.58 -1.43
N ARG A 261 -20.18 3.92 -1.84
CA ARG A 261 -19.44 3.19 -2.88
C ARG A 261 -18.63 2.05 -2.27
N TYR A 262 -18.40 0.98 -3.05
CA TYR A 262 -17.58 -0.15 -2.60
C TYR A 262 -16.16 0.28 -2.19
N VAL A 263 -15.52 1.17 -2.96
CA VAL A 263 -14.18 1.70 -2.63
C VAL A 263 -14.15 2.45 -1.30
N GLU A 264 -15.24 3.14 -0.95
CA GLU A 264 -15.37 3.86 0.33
C GLU A 264 -15.66 2.91 1.49
N ALA A 265 -16.48 1.89 1.26
CA ALA A 265 -16.72 0.83 2.25
C ALA A 265 -15.41 0.11 2.60
N ILE A 266 -14.60 -0.25 1.58
CA ILE A 266 -13.29 -0.87 1.76
C ILE A 266 -12.35 0.06 2.53
N MET A 267 -12.33 1.36 2.21
CA MET A 267 -11.53 2.35 2.93
C MET A 267 -11.92 2.45 4.42
N VAL A 268 -13.21 2.47 4.74
CA VAL A 268 -13.68 2.51 6.14
C VAL A 268 -13.29 1.23 6.89
N ILE A 269 -13.45 0.06 6.26
CA ILE A 269 -13.02 -1.22 6.83
C ILE A 269 -11.50 -1.20 7.07
N TYR A 270 -10.74 -0.69 6.11
CA TYR A 270 -9.30 -0.54 6.22
C TYR A 270 -8.90 0.36 7.40
N TRP A 271 -9.53 1.52 7.56
CA TRP A 271 -9.27 2.39 8.72
C TRP A 271 -9.58 1.71 10.05
N ALA A 272 -10.72 1.02 10.14
CA ALA A 272 -11.06 0.26 11.34
C ALA A 272 -10.00 -0.81 11.66
N SER A 273 -9.50 -1.49 10.62
CA SER A 273 -8.39 -2.46 10.75
C SER A 273 -7.10 -1.79 11.22
N GLN A 274 -6.73 -0.61 10.70
CA GLN A 274 -5.52 0.11 11.13
C GLN A 274 -5.62 0.56 12.59
N VAL A 275 -6.78 1.10 12.99
CA VAL A 275 -7.03 1.46 14.40
C VAL A 275 -6.90 0.24 15.30
N TYR A 276 -7.48 -0.90 14.92
CA TYR A 276 -7.33 -2.15 15.66
C TYR A 276 -5.86 -2.57 15.83
N VAL A 277 -5.07 -2.54 14.74
CA VAL A 277 -3.64 -2.88 14.79
C VAL A 277 -2.87 -1.93 15.71
N ILE A 278 -3.12 -0.62 15.62
CA ILE A 278 -2.47 0.38 16.50
C ILE A 278 -2.81 0.11 17.97
N LEU A 279 -4.07 -0.19 18.29
CA LEU A 279 -4.49 -0.52 19.66
C LEU A 279 -3.90 -1.84 20.15
N ASP A 280 -3.81 -2.86 19.29
CA ASP A 280 -3.17 -4.14 19.63
C ASP A 280 -1.68 -3.96 19.94
N ILE A 281 -0.96 -3.21 19.10
CA ILE A 281 0.46 -2.88 19.34
C ILE A 281 0.61 -2.13 20.66
N ALA A 282 -0.18 -1.07 20.89
CA ALA A 282 -0.13 -0.29 22.12
C ALA A 282 -0.39 -1.13 23.39
N SER A 283 -1.33 -2.09 23.31
CA SER A 283 -1.64 -2.99 24.43
C SER A 283 -0.50 -3.94 24.79
N LYS A 284 0.34 -4.30 23.81
CA LYS A 284 1.51 -5.16 23.99
C LYS A 284 2.75 -4.37 24.41
N THR A 285 2.84 -3.09 24.07
CA THR A 285 3.90 -2.20 24.55
C THR A 285 3.80 -1.94 26.06
N GLY A 286 2.57 -1.87 26.60
CA GLY A 286 2.32 -1.64 28.04
C GLY A 286 2.49 -2.85 28.97
N LYS A 287 2.86 -4.03 28.43
CA LYS A 287 3.22 -5.23 29.20
C LYS A 287 4.72 -5.48 29.12
#